data_AF-A0A2V3WE57-F1
#
_entry.id   AF-A0A2V3WE57-F1
#
_cell.length_a   1.000
_cell.length_b   1.000
_cell.length_c   1.000
_cell.angle_alpha   90.00
_cell.angle_beta   90.00
_cell.angle_gamma   90.00
#
_symmetry.space_group_name_H-M   'P 1'
#
loop_
_entity.id
_entity.type
_entity.pdbx_description
1 polymer ?
#
loop_
_entity_poly.entity_id
_entity_poly.type
_entity_poly.pdbx_seq_one_letter_code
_entity_poly.pdbx_strand_id
1 'polypeptide(L)'
;MIKHFISRLEKELSAHPNKAEIILEYKHHIECKLDDLFILGFDEEQAKANIINELGDPKQIAMQFYAETKKPLILQLIFINYLLFFTGILITVGYFLNITLFGIIWDHLVEKKLFILNCYFIFWIVISFIAGKQYGFKNEWRMNNALFISLLPNFIFMALIIFIEKFQYWFAPFVNHSFLLLCIIITFLFYPVSKLSFKAGILRGI
;
A
#
# COMPACT_ATOMS: atom_id res chain seq x y z
N MET A 1 25.65 -3.09 -29.93
CA MET A 1 25.25 -1.83 -29.28
C MET A 1 24.13 -2.01 -28.24
N ILE A 2 22.93 -2.46 -28.63
CA ILE A 2 21.76 -2.60 -27.73
C ILE A 2 22.00 -3.56 -26.54
N LYS A 3 22.60 -4.74 -26.78
CA LYS A 3 22.91 -5.70 -25.69
C LYS A 3 23.80 -5.08 -24.60
N HIS A 4 24.74 -4.22 -25.00
CA HIS A 4 25.62 -3.51 -24.07
C HIS A 4 24.87 -2.44 -23.28
N PHE A 5 23.97 -1.69 -23.94
CA PHE A 5 23.09 -0.73 -23.27
C PHE A 5 22.23 -1.41 -22.19
N ILE A 6 21.55 -2.51 -22.55
CA ILE A 6 20.70 -3.26 -21.61
C ILE A 6 21.51 -3.83 -20.45
N SER A 7 22.69 -4.42 -20.71
CA SER A 7 23.55 -4.94 -19.65
C SER A 7 24.01 -3.84 -18.68
N ARG A 8 24.29 -2.63 -19.20
CA ARG A 8 24.67 -1.48 -18.38
C ARG A 8 23.50 -0.96 -17.55
N LEU A 9 22.32 -0.80 -18.16
CA LEU A 9 21.09 -0.44 -17.44
C LEU A 9 20.77 -1.46 -16.35
N GLU A 10 20.96 -2.74 -16.64
CA GLU A 10 20.75 -3.84 -15.71
C GLU A 10 21.68 -3.76 -14.49
N LYS A 11 22.94 -3.33 -14.70
CA LYS A 11 23.92 -3.13 -13.63
C LYS A 11 23.55 -1.91 -12.76
N GLU A 12 23.15 -0.80 -13.37
CA GLU A 12 22.73 0.40 -12.64
C GLU A 12 21.45 0.16 -11.82
N LEU A 13 20.50 -0.63 -12.34
CA LEU A 13 19.26 -1.03 -11.64
C LEU A 13 19.43 -2.21 -10.66
N SER A 14 20.67 -2.63 -10.34
CA SER A 14 20.93 -3.83 -9.53
C SER A 14 20.26 -3.84 -8.15
N ALA A 15 20.06 -2.68 -7.53
CA ALA A 15 19.41 -2.52 -6.23
C ALA A 15 17.90 -2.18 -6.33
N HIS A 16 17.34 -2.06 -7.55
CA HIS A 16 15.95 -1.67 -7.74
C HIS A 16 15.00 -2.88 -7.62
N PRO A 17 13.92 -2.81 -6.81
CA PRO A 17 13.01 -3.94 -6.59
C PRO A 17 12.31 -4.42 -7.87
N ASN A 18 12.03 -3.52 -8.80
CA ASN A 18 11.38 -3.83 -10.08
C ASN A 18 12.36 -3.93 -11.26
N LYS A 19 13.66 -4.18 -11.01
CA LYS A 19 14.71 -4.28 -12.04
C LYS A 19 14.29 -5.11 -13.27
N ALA A 20 13.82 -6.33 -13.04
CA ALA A 20 13.51 -7.26 -14.13
C ALA A 20 12.38 -6.74 -15.05
N GLU A 21 11.44 -5.98 -14.50
CA GLU A 21 10.31 -5.41 -15.23
C GLU A 21 10.73 -4.20 -16.07
N ILE A 22 11.49 -3.29 -15.49
CA ILE A 22 12.05 -2.13 -16.21
C ILE A 22 12.90 -2.62 -17.40
N ILE A 23 13.72 -3.65 -17.19
CA ILE A 23 14.53 -4.23 -18.27
C ILE A 23 13.67 -4.88 -19.35
N LEU A 24 12.58 -5.56 -18.98
CA LEU A 24 11.66 -6.17 -19.94
C LEU A 24 10.96 -5.09 -20.79
N GLU A 25 10.48 -4.03 -20.15
CA GLU A 25 9.81 -2.91 -20.82
C GLU A 25 10.74 -2.21 -21.81
N TYR A 26 11.98 -1.91 -21.40
CA TYR A 26 12.97 -1.32 -22.31
C TYR A 26 13.34 -2.25 -23.46
N LYS A 27 13.43 -3.57 -23.24
CA LYS A 27 13.65 -4.53 -24.33
C LYS A 27 12.51 -4.47 -25.34
N HIS A 28 11.27 -4.52 -24.86
CA HIS A 28 10.09 -4.47 -25.71
C HIS A 28 10.01 -3.14 -26.49
N HIS A 29 10.25 -2.01 -25.82
CA HIS A 29 10.25 -0.71 -26.46
C HIS A 29 11.32 -0.60 -27.55
N ILE A 30 12.52 -1.15 -27.30
CA ILE A 30 13.60 -1.20 -28.30
C ILE A 30 13.22 -2.11 -29.48
N GLU A 31 12.60 -3.25 -29.23
CA GLU A 31 12.14 -4.17 -30.28
C GLU A 31 11.10 -3.51 -31.19
N CYS A 32 10.05 -2.91 -30.62
CA CYS A 32 9.03 -2.20 -31.40
C CYS A 32 9.64 -1.08 -32.24
N LYS A 33 10.59 -0.33 -31.67
CA LYS A 33 11.21 0.81 -32.34
C LYS A 33 12.18 0.39 -33.44
N LEU A 34 12.84 -0.76 -33.28
CA LEU A 34 13.63 -1.37 -34.34
C LEU A 34 12.74 -1.73 -35.52
N ASP A 35 11.60 -2.37 -35.27
CA ASP A 35 10.65 -2.75 -36.33
C ASP A 35 10.15 -1.50 -37.08
N ASP A 36 9.78 -0.43 -36.37
CA ASP A 36 9.37 0.84 -36.98
C ASP A 36 10.46 1.45 -37.87
N LEU A 37 11.71 1.47 -37.41
CA LEU A 37 12.84 2.02 -38.18
C LEU A 37 13.19 1.15 -39.39
N PHE A 38 13.06 -0.18 -39.29
CA PHE A 38 13.23 -1.07 -40.43
C PHE A 38 12.17 -0.86 -41.50
N ILE A 39 10.91 -0.65 -41.10
CA ILE A 39 9.81 -0.31 -42.03
C ILE A 39 10.11 1.01 -42.76
N LEU A 40 10.74 1.97 -42.08
CA LEU A 40 11.17 3.25 -42.66
C LEU A 40 12.43 3.15 -43.53
N GLY A 41 12.99 1.95 -43.71
CA GLY A 41 14.14 1.70 -44.59
C GLY A 41 15.50 2.05 -43.99
N PHE A 42 15.60 2.21 -42.66
CA PHE A 42 16.88 2.40 -42.00
C PHE A 42 17.69 1.10 -42.01
N ASP A 43 19.00 1.24 -42.21
CA ASP A 43 19.95 0.14 -42.02
C ASP A 43 20.05 -0.25 -40.54
N GLU A 44 20.37 -1.51 -40.27
CA GLU A 44 20.38 -2.08 -38.92
C GLU A 44 21.35 -1.36 -37.97
N GLU A 45 22.52 -0.95 -38.44
CA GLU A 45 23.48 -0.19 -37.64
C GLU A 45 22.98 1.23 -37.34
N GLN A 46 22.35 1.87 -38.32
CA GLN A 46 21.79 3.23 -38.17
C GLN A 46 20.59 3.23 -37.23
N ALA A 47 19.70 2.24 -37.32
CA ALA A 47 18.56 2.08 -36.44
C ALA A 47 19.00 1.88 -34.98
N LYS A 48 19.99 1.01 -34.75
CA LYS A 48 20.55 0.77 -33.41
C LYS A 48 21.20 2.00 -32.80
N ALA A 49 21.95 2.77 -33.60
CA ALA A 49 22.60 3.99 -33.13
C ALA A 49 21.58 5.09 -32.79
N ASN A 50 20.54 5.23 -33.61
CA ASN A 50 19.48 6.21 -33.41
C ASN A 50 18.71 5.95 -32.10
N ILE A 51 18.31 4.68 -31.88
CA ILE A 51 17.61 4.26 -30.66
C ILE A 51 18.44 4.56 -29.40
N ILE A 52 19.74 4.26 -29.41
CA ILE A 52 20.60 4.48 -28.23
C ILE A 52 20.79 5.97 -27.94
N ASN A 53 20.94 6.80 -28.99
CA ASN A 53 21.05 8.24 -28.82
C ASN A 53 19.77 8.84 -28.23
N GLU A 54 18.60 8.31 -28.60
CA GLU A 54 17.32 8.79 -28.09
C GLU A 54 17.05 8.34 -26.65
N LEU A 55 17.42 7.10 -26.30
CA LEU A 55 17.26 6.59 -24.93
C LEU A 55 18.23 7.27 -23.94
N GLY A 56 19.40 7.73 -24.40
CA GLY A 56 20.35 8.46 -23.56
C GLY A 56 21.22 7.56 -22.67
N ASP A 57 21.67 8.07 -21.51
CA ASP A 57 22.58 7.34 -20.62
C ASP A 57 21.82 6.40 -19.67
N PRO A 58 22.11 5.07 -19.67
CA PRO A 58 21.55 4.11 -18.72
C PRO A 58 21.60 4.54 -17.26
N LYS A 59 22.63 5.28 -16.85
CA LYS A 59 22.77 5.77 -15.48
C LYS A 59 21.72 6.82 -15.13
N GLN A 60 21.41 7.72 -16.06
CA GLN A 60 20.38 8.75 -15.88
C GLN A 60 18.99 8.12 -15.82
N ILE A 61 18.72 7.14 -16.69
CA ILE A 61 17.49 6.35 -16.66
C ILE A 61 17.34 5.66 -15.28
N ALA A 62 18.37 4.95 -14.82
CA ALA A 62 18.33 4.29 -13.53
C ALA A 62 18.08 5.27 -12.37
N MET A 63 18.72 6.45 -12.39
CA MET A 63 18.50 7.50 -11.40
C MET A 63 17.04 7.98 -11.35
N GLN A 64 16.34 8.08 -12.49
CA GLN A 64 14.93 8.45 -12.53
C GLN A 64 14.06 7.40 -11.81
N PHE A 65 14.30 6.12 -12.05
CA PHE A 65 13.59 5.03 -11.35
C PHE A 65 13.91 4.97 -9.86
N TYR A 66 15.15 5.26 -9.45
CA TYR A 66 15.50 5.35 -8.02
C TYR A 66 14.87 6.58 -7.33
N ALA A 67 14.67 7.68 -8.04
CA ALA A 67 13.99 8.86 -7.49
C ALA A 67 12.48 8.59 -7.24
N GLU A 68 11.88 7.69 -8.03
CA GLU A 68 10.50 7.25 -7.88
C GLU A 68 10.30 6.17 -6.80
N THR A 69 11.35 5.45 -6.39
CA THR A 69 11.34 4.52 -5.25
C THR A 69 11.37 5.24 -3.90
N LYS A 70 10.51 6.27 -3.73
CA LYS A 70 10.16 6.75 -2.40
C LYS A 70 9.58 5.59 -1.59
N LYS A 71 9.91 5.54 -0.29
CA LYS A 71 9.46 4.50 0.66
C LYS A 71 8.02 4.10 0.32
N PRO A 72 7.73 2.80 0.17
CA PRO A 72 6.42 2.36 -0.24
C PRO A 72 5.41 2.94 0.74
N LEU A 73 4.50 3.79 0.26
CA LEU A 73 3.49 4.48 1.07
C LEU A 73 2.82 3.51 2.06
N ILE A 74 2.62 2.26 1.62
CA ILE A 74 2.18 1.15 2.46
C ILE A 74 2.96 0.99 3.76
N LEU A 75 4.29 0.95 3.77
CA LEU A 75 5.06 0.74 5.01
C LEU A 75 4.82 1.89 6.02
N GLN A 76 4.69 3.12 5.53
CA GLN A 76 4.31 4.26 6.37
C GLN A 76 2.89 4.09 6.92
N LEU A 77 1.96 3.60 6.10
CA LEU A 77 0.56 3.40 6.49
C LEU A 77 0.40 2.24 7.49
N ILE A 78 1.16 1.15 7.33
CA ILE A 78 1.26 0.06 8.31
C ILE A 78 1.74 0.62 9.64
N PHE A 79 2.80 1.43 9.61
CA PHE A 79 3.33 2.07 10.80
C PHE A 79 2.30 2.98 11.48
N ILE A 80 1.53 3.77 10.72
CA ILE A 80 0.44 4.61 11.25
C ILE A 80 -0.63 3.74 11.93
N ASN A 81 -1.02 2.61 11.33
CA ASN A 81 -2.01 1.72 11.92
C ASN A 81 -1.53 1.15 13.28
N TYR A 82 -0.28 0.71 13.37
CA TYR A 82 0.30 0.27 14.63
C TYR A 82 0.37 1.41 15.65
N LEU A 83 0.76 2.61 15.22
CA LEU A 83 0.81 3.78 16.11
C LEU A 83 -0.56 4.14 16.67
N LEU A 84 -1.62 4.11 15.84
CA LEU A 84 -3.01 4.28 16.29
C LEU A 84 -3.41 3.20 17.30
N PHE A 85 -3.05 1.94 17.04
CA PHE A 85 -3.34 0.82 17.93
C PHE A 85 -2.66 0.99 19.30
N PHE A 86 -1.36 1.30 19.33
CA PHE A 86 -0.61 1.54 20.57
C PHE A 86 -1.10 2.78 21.31
N THR A 87 -1.49 3.83 20.59
CA THR A 87 -2.09 5.03 21.18
C THR A 87 -3.41 4.69 21.87
N GLY A 88 -4.25 3.87 21.24
CA GLY A 88 -5.48 3.35 21.86
C GLY A 88 -5.19 2.61 23.16
N ILE A 89 -4.21 1.70 23.16
CA ILE A 89 -3.80 0.97 24.38
C ILE A 89 -3.33 1.93 25.47
N LEU A 90 -2.49 2.91 25.13
CA LEU A 90 -1.95 3.87 26.08
C LEU A 90 -3.06 4.71 26.74
N ILE A 91 -4.05 5.14 25.95
CA ILE A 91 -5.23 5.86 26.46
C ILE A 91 -6.05 4.96 27.38
N THR A 92 -6.31 3.70 26.99
CA THR A 92 -7.03 2.73 27.84
C THR A 92 -6.34 2.54 29.19
N VAL A 93 -5.01 2.31 29.18
CA VAL A 93 -4.25 2.14 30.43
C VAL A 93 -4.28 3.41 31.27
N GLY A 94 -4.08 4.57 30.67
CA GLY A 94 -4.13 5.86 31.37
C GLY A 94 -5.49 6.14 32.01
N TYR A 95 -6.58 5.73 31.36
CA TYR A 95 -7.93 5.79 31.91
C TYR A 95 -8.08 4.92 33.16
N PHE A 96 -7.63 3.65 33.11
CA PHE A 96 -7.69 2.74 34.27
C PHE A 96 -6.78 3.15 35.43
N LEU A 97 -5.73 3.92 35.16
CA LEU A 97 -4.87 4.53 36.17
C LEU A 97 -5.47 5.82 36.76
N ASN A 98 -6.71 6.19 36.39
CA ASN A 98 -7.41 7.40 36.84
C ASN A 98 -6.67 8.70 36.54
N ILE A 99 -5.88 8.74 35.47
CA ILE A 99 -5.20 9.96 35.04
C ILE A 99 -6.23 10.88 34.38
N THR A 100 -6.45 12.06 34.96
CA THR A 100 -7.52 13.01 34.58
C THR A 100 -7.54 13.37 33.09
N LEU A 101 -6.37 13.62 32.48
CA LEU A 101 -6.28 13.92 31.06
C LEU A 101 -6.80 12.78 30.18
N PHE A 102 -6.45 11.54 30.51
CA PHE A 102 -6.91 10.37 29.76
C PHE A 102 -8.39 10.09 29.99
N GLY A 103 -8.94 10.44 31.16
CA GLY A 103 -10.39 10.47 31.41
C GLY A 103 -11.15 11.34 30.42
N ILE A 104 -10.74 12.59 30.25
CA ILE A 104 -11.38 13.53 29.32
C ILE A 104 -11.30 13.03 27.88
N ILE A 105 -10.12 12.54 27.47
CA ILE A 105 -9.91 11.99 26.13
C ILE A 105 -10.80 10.77 25.92
N TRP A 106 -10.87 9.87 26.91
CA TRP A 106 -11.68 8.67 26.87
C TRP A 106 -13.16 8.98 26.66
N ASP A 107 -13.73 9.89 27.44
CA ASP A 107 -15.14 10.27 27.33
C ASP A 107 -15.47 10.87 25.97
N HIS A 108 -14.57 11.70 25.42
CA HIS A 108 -14.73 12.25 24.08
C HIS A 108 -14.68 11.17 22.99
N LEU A 109 -13.77 10.21 23.11
CA LEU A 109 -13.67 9.09 22.18
C LEU A 109 -14.91 8.18 22.25
N VAL A 110 -15.46 7.95 23.46
CA VAL A 110 -16.71 7.20 23.66
C VAL A 110 -17.86 7.88 22.93
N GLU A 111 -17.99 9.20 23.05
CA GLU A 111 -19.02 9.99 22.38
C GLU A 111 -18.88 9.92 20.85
N LYS A 112 -17.65 9.93 20.33
CA LYS A 112 -17.36 9.95 18.89
C LYS A 112 -17.08 8.57 18.27
N LYS A 113 -17.36 7.47 18.97
CA LYS A 113 -17.02 6.11 18.53
C LYS A 113 -17.49 5.74 17.11
N LEU A 114 -18.68 6.18 16.70
CA LEU A 114 -19.20 5.95 15.34
C LEU A 114 -18.42 6.75 14.29
N PHE A 115 -18.05 7.99 14.61
CA PHE A 115 -17.25 8.83 13.72
C PHE A 115 -15.86 8.20 13.51
N ILE A 116 -15.21 7.76 14.60
CA ILE A 116 -13.90 7.10 14.56
C ILE A 116 -13.96 5.86 13.67
N LEU A 117 -14.98 5.02 13.85
CA LEU A 117 -15.15 3.80 13.06
C LEU A 117 -15.33 4.09 11.56
N ASN A 118 -16.13 5.11 11.21
CA ASN A 118 -16.31 5.51 9.82
C ASN A 118 -15.02 6.09 9.21
N CYS A 119 -14.29 6.93 9.95
CA CYS A 119 -12.98 7.43 9.50
C CYS A 119 -12.00 6.29 9.27
N TYR A 120 -11.96 5.32 10.18
CA TYR A 120 -11.13 4.13 10.05
C TYR A 120 -11.55 3.30 8.84
N PHE A 121 -12.85 3.20 8.58
CA PHE A 121 -13.37 2.52 7.39
C PHE A 121 -12.89 3.17 6.09
N ILE A 122 -13.07 4.49 5.97
CA ILE A 122 -12.65 5.28 4.81
C ILE A 122 -11.13 5.21 4.64
N PHE A 123 -10.37 5.28 5.73
CA PHE A 123 -8.91 5.16 5.71
C PHE A 123 -8.46 3.89 4.99
N TRP A 124 -9.05 2.73 5.31
CA TRP A 124 -8.71 1.48 4.62
C TRP A 124 -9.13 1.43 3.15
N ILE A 125 -10.26 2.05 2.80
CA ILE A 125 -10.69 2.18 1.40
C ILE A 125 -9.63 2.96 0.63
N VAL A 126 -9.26 4.15 1.12
CA VAL A 126 -8.31 5.04 0.45
C VAL A 126 -6.94 4.38 0.32
N ILE A 127 -6.47 3.70 1.37
CA ILE A 127 -5.20 2.97 1.32
C ILE A 127 -5.23 1.90 0.25
N SER A 128 -6.27 1.09 0.24
CA SER A 128 -6.38 -0.01 -0.72
C SER A 128 -6.45 0.51 -2.15
N PHE A 129 -7.12 1.66 -2.38
CA PHE A 129 -7.15 2.33 -3.67
C PHE A 129 -5.75 2.79 -4.12
N ILE A 130 -5.02 3.49 -3.24
CA ILE A 130 -3.67 3.98 -3.57
C ILE A 130 -2.71 2.81 -3.78
N ALA A 131 -2.85 1.75 -2.99
CA ALA A 131 -2.12 0.50 -3.17
C ALA A 131 -2.40 -0.12 -4.54
N GLY A 132 -3.66 -0.15 -4.97
CA GLY A 132 -4.03 -0.63 -6.32
C GLY A 132 -3.35 0.17 -7.42
N LYS A 133 -3.37 1.50 -7.30
CA LYS A 133 -2.77 2.42 -8.26
C LYS A 133 -1.24 2.27 -8.35
N GLN A 134 -0.56 2.04 -7.23
CA GLN A 134 0.91 1.99 -7.18
C GLN A 134 1.50 0.64 -7.60
N TYR A 135 0.80 -0.47 -7.37
CA TYR A 135 1.41 -1.82 -7.49
C TYR A 135 0.84 -2.66 -8.63
N GLY A 136 -0.32 -2.27 -9.20
CA GLY A 136 -0.92 -2.96 -10.33
C GLY A 136 -1.31 -4.43 -10.06
N PHE A 137 -1.67 -5.15 -11.12
CA PHE A 137 -2.07 -6.56 -11.05
C PHE A 137 -0.92 -7.50 -10.62
N LYS A 138 0.32 -7.18 -10.99
CA LYS A 138 1.47 -8.10 -10.85
C LYS A 138 1.91 -8.32 -9.39
N ASN A 139 1.58 -7.39 -8.50
CA ASN A 139 1.90 -7.46 -7.06
C ASN A 139 0.65 -7.59 -6.16
N GLU A 140 -0.53 -7.89 -6.73
CA GLU A 140 -1.79 -8.03 -6.00
C GLU A 140 -1.69 -8.98 -4.79
N TRP A 141 -1.03 -10.15 -4.97
CA TRP A 141 -0.92 -11.15 -3.91
C TRP A 141 -0.08 -10.68 -2.71
N ARG A 142 1.10 -10.09 -2.97
CA ARG A 142 1.97 -9.56 -1.90
C ARG A 142 1.29 -8.41 -1.16
N MET A 143 0.53 -7.58 -1.89
CA MET A 143 -0.18 -6.46 -1.31
C MET A 143 -1.36 -6.91 -0.44
N ASN A 144 -2.18 -7.84 -0.94
CA ASN A 144 -3.30 -8.39 -0.18
C ASN A 144 -2.82 -9.04 1.13
N ASN A 145 -1.67 -9.73 1.11
CA ASN A 145 -1.07 -10.26 2.32
C ASN A 145 -0.58 -9.15 3.27
N ALA A 146 0.07 -8.10 2.75
CA ALA A 146 0.52 -6.98 3.58
C ALA A 146 -0.66 -6.23 4.23
N LEU A 147 -1.74 -5.98 3.48
CA LEU A 147 -2.97 -5.39 4.01
C LEU A 147 -3.61 -6.31 5.07
N PHE A 148 -3.66 -7.62 4.82
CA PHE A 148 -4.19 -8.58 5.78
C PHE A 148 -3.38 -8.63 7.09
N ILE A 149 -2.05 -8.69 7.01
CA ILE A 149 -1.14 -8.64 8.16
C ILE A 149 -1.36 -7.35 8.97
N SER A 150 -1.66 -6.25 8.29
CA SER A 150 -1.89 -4.95 8.93
C SER A 150 -3.25 -4.86 9.61
N LEU A 151 -4.26 -5.57 9.08
CA LEU A 151 -5.57 -5.69 9.70
C LEU A 151 -5.59 -6.72 10.84
N LEU A 152 -4.64 -7.66 10.87
CA LEU A 152 -4.60 -8.77 11.81
C LEU A 152 -4.70 -8.32 13.29
N PRO A 153 -3.98 -7.28 13.77
CA PRO A 153 -4.14 -6.81 15.15
C PRO A 153 -5.57 -6.36 15.48
N ASN A 154 -6.29 -5.77 14.52
CA ASN A 154 -7.68 -5.35 14.74
C ASN A 154 -8.63 -6.54 14.79
N PHE A 155 -8.42 -7.55 13.94
CA PHE A 155 -9.18 -8.80 13.99
C PHE A 155 -8.96 -9.51 15.32
N ILE A 156 -7.70 -9.59 15.78
CA ILE A 156 -7.36 -10.18 17.08
C ILE A 156 -8.01 -9.38 18.20
N PHE A 157 -7.89 -8.06 18.20
CA PHE A 157 -8.51 -7.20 19.21
C PHE A 157 -10.04 -7.39 19.26
N MET A 158 -10.68 -7.45 18.09
CA MET A 158 -12.12 -7.68 18.02
C MET A 158 -12.49 -9.08 18.56
N ALA A 159 -11.71 -10.11 18.24
CA ALA A 159 -11.91 -11.45 18.80
C ALA A 159 -11.73 -11.45 20.34
N LEU A 160 -10.74 -10.75 20.87
CA LEU A 160 -10.55 -10.61 22.33
C LEU A 160 -11.78 -9.95 23.00
N ILE A 161 -12.33 -8.90 22.40
CA ILE A 161 -13.54 -8.23 22.90
C ILE A 161 -14.76 -9.17 22.84
N ILE A 162 -14.89 -10.02 21.82
CA ILE A 162 -16.03 -10.94 21.70
C ILE A 162 -15.93 -12.10 22.70
N PHE A 163 -14.75 -12.71 22.84
CA PHE A 163 -14.59 -13.97 23.58
C PHE A 163 -14.15 -13.79 25.03
N ILE A 164 -13.61 -12.63 25.42
CA ILE A 164 -13.11 -12.41 26.77
C ILE A 164 -13.93 -11.34 27.49
N GLU A 165 -14.73 -11.78 28.46
CA GLU A 165 -15.63 -10.92 29.25
C GLU A 165 -14.88 -9.79 29.98
N LYS A 166 -13.66 -10.03 30.45
CA LYS A 166 -12.83 -8.98 31.07
C LYS A 166 -12.56 -7.81 30.13
N PHE A 167 -12.32 -8.10 28.84
CA PHE A 167 -12.14 -7.04 27.84
C PHE A 167 -13.45 -6.31 27.55
N GLN A 168 -14.60 -7.00 27.57
CA GLN A 168 -15.90 -6.34 27.45
C GLN A 168 -16.14 -5.37 28.60
N TYR A 169 -15.79 -5.75 29.83
CA TYR A 169 -15.91 -4.86 30.99
C TYR A 169 -15.01 -3.63 30.86
N TRP A 170 -13.76 -3.80 30.42
CA TRP A 170 -12.84 -2.68 30.26
C TRP A 170 -13.30 -1.67 29.21
N PHE A 171 -13.94 -2.15 28.16
CA PHE A 171 -14.45 -1.32 27.06
C PHE A 171 -15.96 -1.09 27.13
N ALA A 172 -16.63 -1.39 28.26
CA ALA A 172 -18.07 -1.27 28.40
C ALA A 172 -18.64 0.11 27.98
N PRO A 173 -17.96 1.26 28.24
CA PRO A 173 -18.42 2.57 27.75
C PRO A 173 -18.44 2.67 26.21
N PHE A 174 -17.49 2.02 25.54
CA PHE A 174 -17.40 1.98 24.09
C PHE A 174 -18.36 0.94 23.49
N VAL A 175 -18.40 -0.25 24.08
CA VAL A 175 -18.90 -1.47 23.47
C VAL A 175 -20.31 -1.78 23.98
N ASN A 176 -21.29 -1.03 23.47
CA ASN A 176 -22.69 -1.45 23.56
C ASN A 176 -22.94 -2.57 22.54
N HIS A 177 -23.88 -3.48 22.80
CA HIS A 177 -24.26 -4.60 21.94
C HIS A 177 -24.44 -4.20 20.47
N SER A 178 -25.16 -3.09 20.21
CA SER A 178 -25.37 -2.59 18.85
C SER A 178 -24.10 -2.10 18.17
N PHE A 179 -23.18 -1.48 18.94
CA PHE A 179 -21.91 -1.00 18.42
C PHE A 179 -20.95 -2.16 18.14
N LEU A 180 -20.90 -3.16 19.03
CA LEU A 180 -20.12 -4.38 18.85
C LEU A 180 -20.54 -5.10 17.56
N LEU A 181 -21.85 -5.28 17.35
CA LEU A 181 -22.39 -5.93 16.16
C LEU A 181 -22.01 -5.16 14.88
N LEU A 182 -22.09 -3.83 14.92
CA LEU A 182 -21.68 -2.97 13.80
C LEU A 182 -20.17 -3.05 13.52
N CYS A 183 -19.32 -3.09 14.55
CA CYS A 183 -17.89 -3.33 14.41
C CYS A 183 -17.60 -4.70 13.77
N ILE A 184 -18.33 -5.76 14.15
CA ILE A 184 -18.20 -7.09 13.50
C ILE A 184 -18.51 -6.98 12.02
N ILE A 185 -19.66 -6.40 11.65
CA ILE A 185 -20.10 -6.28 10.25
C ILE A 185 -19.05 -5.50 9.44
N ILE A 186 -18.61 -4.34 9.93
CA ILE A 186 -17.60 -3.52 9.25
C ILE A 186 -16.28 -4.27 9.13
N THR A 187 -15.90 -5.03 10.16
CA THR A 187 -14.67 -5.83 10.15
C THR A 187 -14.71 -6.94 9.09
N PHE A 188 -15.85 -7.60 8.92
CA PHE A 188 -16.05 -8.54 7.81
C PHE A 188 -16.09 -7.86 6.45
N LEU A 189 -16.66 -6.66 6.36
CA LEU A 189 -16.70 -5.86 5.13
C LEU A 189 -15.34 -5.27 4.75
N PHE A 190 -14.40 -5.14 5.69
CA PHE A 190 -13.08 -4.56 5.39
C PHE A 190 -12.37 -5.28 4.26
N TYR A 191 -12.34 -6.61 4.30
CA TYR A 191 -11.65 -7.41 3.29
C TYR A 191 -12.25 -7.27 1.89
N PRO A 192 -13.56 -7.52 1.65
CA PRO A 192 -14.15 -7.38 0.31
C PRO A 192 -14.09 -5.94 -0.21
N VAL A 193 -14.32 -4.95 0.66
CA VAL A 193 -14.28 -3.53 0.27
C VAL A 193 -12.86 -3.09 -0.07
N SER A 194 -11.86 -3.52 0.71
CA SER A 194 -10.44 -3.24 0.41
C SER A 194 -10.03 -3.86 -0.92
N LYS A 195 -10.46 -5.09 -1.20
CA LYS A 195 -10.19 -5.75 -2.48
C LYS A 195 -10.85 -5.03 -3.67
N LEU A 196 -12.09 -4.58 -3.52
CA LEU A 196 -12.78 -3.79 -4.55
C LEU A 196 -12.06 -2.46 -4.79
N SER A 197 -11.69 -1.77 -3.71
CA SER A 197 -10.95 -0.51 -3.77
C SER A 197 -9.58 -0.67 -4.44
N PHE A 198 -8.86 -1.76 -4.12
CA PHE A 198 -7.60 -2.12 -4.76
C PHE A 198 -7.76 -2.34 -6.27
N LYS A 199 -8.77 -3.11 -6.69
CA LYS A 199 -9.08 -3.29 -8.12
C LYS A 199 -9.43 -1.98 -8.81
N ALA A 200 -10.22 -1.12 -8.17
CA ALA A 200 -10.55 0.20 -8.69
C ALA A 200 -9.30 1.10 -8.84
N GLY A 201 -8.36 0.99 -7.90
CA GLY A 201 -7.06 1.64 -7.95
C GLY A 201 -6.22 1.19 -9.14
N ILE A 202 -6.20 -0.11 -9.43
CA ILE A 202 -5.50 -0.65 -10.61
C ILE A 202 -6.12 -0.09 -11.90
N LEU A 203 -7.45 -0.14 -12.03
CA LEU A 203 -8.16 0.27 -13.24
C LEU A 203 -8.03 1.77 -13.55
N ARG A 204 -7.88 2.63 -12.54
CA ARG A 204 -7.67 4.08 -12.70
C ARG A 204 -6.20 4.50 -12.71
N GLY A 205 -5.28 3.54 -12.51
CA GLY A 205 -3.83 3.75 -12.54
C GLY A 205 -3.18 3.39 -13.88
N ILE A 206 -3.89 2.66 -14.74
CA ILE A 206 -3.60 2.45 -16.16
C ILE A 206 -4.06 3.69 -16.93
#